data_AF-A0A4R9PRH0-F1
#
_entry.id   AF-A0A4R9PRH0-F1
#
_cell.length_a   1.000
_cell.length_b   1.000
_cell.length_c   1.000
_cell.angle_alpha   90.00
_cell.angle_beta   90.00
_cell.angle_gamma   90.00
#
_symmetry.space_group_name_H-M   'P 1'
#
loop_
_entity.id
_entity.type
_entity.pdbx_description
1 polymer ?
#
loop_
_entity_poly.entity_id
_entity_poly.type
_entity_poly.pdbx_seq_one_letter_code
_entity_poly.pdbx_strand_id
1 'polypeptide(L)'
;MDMHKVFPDLFEGHAPITLQNAFHEALEALEEWSEKDEEPLVPIHGVAIPISSVFVRMSDCTDLMPLRTQGVLEAIIGRDLVRASGRMLYADAARLAMPLFAARVDPGALPAYP
;
A
#
# COMPACT_ATOMS: atom_id res chain seq x y z
N MET A 1 13.02 -2.04 19.87
CA MET A 1 12.70 -0.71 19.33
C MET A 1 11.20 -0.67 19.14
N ASP A 2 10.50 0.25 19.81
CA ASP A 2 9.04 0.39 19.68
C ASP A 2 8.67 0.77 18.25
N MET A 3 7.96 -0.13 17.56
CA MET A 3 7.43 0.07 16.20
C MET A 3 6.43 1.25 16.13
N HIS A 4 5.89 1.65 17.29
CA HIS A 4 5.05 2.84 17.47
C HIS A 4 5.80 4.18 17.31
N LYS A 5 7.13 4.20 17.27
CA LYS A 5 7.90 5.44 17.06
C LYS A 5 8.25 5.73 15.61
N VAL A 6 8.06 4.78 14.70
CA VAL A 6 8.50 4.93 13.31
C VAL A 6 7.35 5.37 12.40
N PHE A 7 6.16 4.82 12.63
CA PHE A 7 4.96 5.30 11.96
C PHE A 7 4.38 6.49 12.71
N PRO A 8 4.17 7.63 12.06
CA PRO A 8 3.37 8.66 12.69
C PRO A 8 1.96 8.11 12.96
N ASP A 9 1.36 8.55 14.07
CA ASP A 9 -0.02 8.19 14.37
C ASP A 9 -0.99 8.76 13.35
N LEU A 10 -1.99 7.95 12.99
CA LEU A 10 -3.16 8.49 12.30
C LEU A 10 -3.82 9.45 13.28
N PHE A 11 -3.90 10.72 12.93
CA PHE A 11 -4.60 11.71 13.74
C PHE A 11 -6.06 11.71 13.29
N GLU A 12 -6.96 11.17 14.11
CA GLU A 12 -8.40 11.03 13.79
C GLU A 12 -8.68 10.21 12.51
N GLY A 13 -7.83 9.25 12.16
CA GLY A 13 -7.97 8.45 10.93
C GLY A 13 -7.32 9.09 9.69
N HIS A 14 -6.78 10.29 9.84
CA HIS A 14 -6.04 10.99 8.78
C HIS A 14 -4.55 10.64 8.81
N ALA A 15 -4.02 10.29 7.64
CA ALA A 15 -2.61 10.03 7.46
C ALA A 15 -1.87 11.36 7.26
N PRO A 16 -0.75 11.59 7.98
CA PRO A 16 0.11 12.72 7.66
C PRO A 16 0.70 12.57 6.27
N ILE A 17 1.08 13.69 5.65
CA ILE A 17 1.61 13.71 4.28
C ILE A 17 2.81 12.77 4.07
N THR A 18 3.64 12.56 5.11
CA THR A 18 4.74 11.59 5.07
C THR A 18 4.22 10.17 4.80
N LEU A 19 3.14 9.77 5.47
CA LEU A 19 2.58 8.42 5.33
C LEU A 19 1.81 8.27 4.00
N GLN A 20 1.17 9.34 3.54
CA GLN A 20 0.55 9.40 2.20
C GLN A 20 1.59 9.21 1.09
N ASN A 21 2.74 9.88 1.18
CA ASN A 21 3.85 9.73 0.23
C ASN A 21 4.47 8.33 0.31
N ALA A 22 4.72 7.83 1.52
CA ALA A 22 5.27 6.50 1.71
C ALA A 22 4.37 5.39 1.14
N PHE A 23 3.05 5.55 1.22
CA PHE A 23 2.11 4.63 0.60
C PHE A 23 2.17 4.67 -0.93
N HIS A 24 2.35 5.85 -1.51
CA HIS A 24 2.54 5.98 -2.96
C HIS A 24 3.83 5.30 -3.42
N GLU A 25 4.95 5.58 -2.75
CA GLU A 25 6.24 4.92 -3.02
C GLU A 25 6.15 3.41 -2.82
N ALA A 26 5.38 2.95 -1.82
CA ALA A 26 5.17 1.52 -1.58
C ALA A 26 4.40 0.84 -2.72
N LEU A 27 3.47 1.54 -3.37
CA LEU A 27 2.78 1.02 -4.55
C LEU A 27 3.69 0.99 -5.77
N GLU A 28 4.49 2.03 -6.02
CA GLU A 28 5.47 2.03 -7.11
C GLU A 28 6.49 0.90 -6.91
N ALA A 29 7.00 0.73 -5.69
CA ALA A 29 7.88 -0.37 -5.35
C ALA A 29 7.21 -1.74 -5.54
N LEU A 30 5.93 -1.89 -5.19
CA LEU A 30 5.16 -3.12 -5.43
C LEU A 30 4.97 -3.41 -6.93
N GLU A 31 4.78 -2.37 -7.75
CA GLU A 31 4.67 -2.48 -9.21
C GLU A 31 5.99 -3.00 -9.81
N GLU A 32 7.12 -2.43 -9.39
CA GLU A 32 8.44 -2.77 -9.88
C GLU A 32 9.02 -4.05 -9.26
N TRP A 33 8.46 -4.51 -8.14
CA TRP A 33 9.01 -5.66 -7.40
C TRP A 33 8.85 -6.99 -8.14
N SER A 34 10.00 -7.65 -8.34
CA SER A 34 10.09 -9.00 -8.87
C SER A 34 9.96 -10.04 -7.77
N GLU A 35 9.25 -11.14 -8.04
CA GLU A 35 8.98 -12.26 -7.11
C GLU A 35 10.25 -12.95 -6.56
N LYS A 36 11.42 -12.64 -7.11
CA LYS A 36 12.71 -13.24 -6.72
C LYS A 36 13.52 -12.36 -5.77
N ASP A 37 13.11 -11.11 -5.58
CA ASP A 37 13.83 -10.14 -4.77
C ASP A 37 13.24 -10.05 -3.36
N GLU A 38 14.05 -9.61 -2.40
CA GLU A 38 13.57 -9.33 -1.04
C GLU A 38 12.48 -8.25 -1.05
N GLU A 39 11.63 -8.23 0.00
CA GLU A 39 10.58 -7.24 0.14
C GLU A 39 11.12 -5.81 0.02
N PRO A 40 10.55 -4.95 -0.84
CA PRO A 40 10.97 -3.57 -0.98
C PRO A 40 10.80 -2.78 0.32
N LEU A 41 11.71 -1.84 0.53
CA LEU A 41 11.69 -0.94 1.67
C LEU A 41 11.49 0.49 1.18
N VAL A 42 10.64 1.25 1.88
CA VAL A 42 10.42 2.68 1.63
C VAL A 42 10.91 3.53 2.82
N PRO A 43 11.50 4.71 2.56
CA PRO A 43 12.00 5.56 3.63
C PRO A 43 10.86 6.36 4.30
N ILE A 44 10.64 6.13 5.60
CA ILE A 44 9.74 6.94 6.43
C ILE A 44 10.57 7.62 7.52
N HIS A 45 10.63 8.95 7.49
CA HIS A 45 11.46 9.75 8.42
C HIS A 45 12.93 9.26 8.51
N GLY A 46 13.49 8.80 7.39
CA GLY A 46 14.86 8.30 7.32
C GLY A 46 15.05 6.86 7.80
N VAL A 47 13.97 6.15 8.14
CA VAL A 47 13.99 4.73 8.47
C VAL A 47 13.45 3.92 7.29
N ALA A 48 14.19 2.90 6.87
CA ALA A 48 13.73 1.98 5.83
C ALA A 48 12.67 1.04 6.41
N ILE A 49 11.47 1.05 5.82
CA ILE A 49 10.30 0.33 6.32
C ILE A 49 9.75 -0.59 5.23
N PRO A 50 9.42 -1.86 5.54
CA PRO A 50 8.83 -2.76 4.57
C PRO A 50 7.48 -2.27 4.05
N ILE A 51 7.24 -2.41 2.74
CA ILE A 51 6.00 -1.96 2.11
C ILE A 51 4.74 -2.61 2.71
N SER A 52 4.83 -3.87 3.14
CA SER A 52 3.74 -4.56 3.85
C SER A 52 3.32 -3.83 5.11
N SER A 53 4.29 -3.30 5.87
CA SER A 53 4.03 -2.55 7.10
C SER A 53 3.33 -1.23 6.81
N VAL A 54 3.67 -0.58 5.67
CA VAL A 54 2.97 0.63 5.21
C VAL A 54 1.53 0.32 4.84
N PHE A 55 1.27 -0.78 4.12
CA PHE A 55 -0.08 -1.22 3.80
C PHE A 55 -0.90 -1.56 5.05
N VAL A 56 -0.32 -2.28 6.03
CA VAL A 56 -1.00 -2.56 7.30
C VAL A 56 -1.40 -1.25 7.97
N ARG A 57 -0.47 -0.30 8.06
CA ARG A 57 -0.71 0.97 8.75
C ARG A 57 -1.79 1.82 8.06
N MET A 58 -1.87 1.74 6.74
CA MET A 58 -2.84 2.49 5.94
C MET A 58 -4.20 1.82 5.83
N SER A 59 -4.35 0.58 6.33
CA SER A 59 -5.60 -0.18 6.25
C SER A 59 -6.75 0.39 7.11
N ASP A 60 -6.42 1.27 8.06
CA ASP A 60 -7.35 2.04 8.91
C ASP A 60 -7.46 3.52 8.49
N CYS A 61 -6.78 3.94 7.42
CA CYS A 61 -6.76 5.32 6.98
C CYS A 61 -8.06 5.69 6.26
N THR A 62 -8.77 6.68 6.79
CA THR A 62 -10.05 7.17 6.26
C THR A 62 -9.89 8.31 5.26
N ASP A 63 -8.66 8.65 4.89
CA ASP A 63 -8.39 9.65 3.87
C ASP A 63 -8.69 9.15 2.46
N LEU A 64 -9.18 10.08 1.64
CA LEU A 64 -9.31 9.87 0.21
C LEU A 64 -7.93 9.80 -0.43
N MET A 65 -7.71 8.74 -1.20
CA MET A 65 -6.47 8.56 -1.95
C MET A 65 -6.46 9.50 -3.17
N PRO A 66 -5.36 10.24 -3.41
CA PRO A 66 -5.21 11.08 -4.60
C PRO A 66 -5.30 10.26 -5.90
N LEU A 67 -5.86 10.86 -6.96
CA LEU A 67 -6.00 10.22 -8.28
C LEU A 67 -4.67 9.73 -8.85
N ARG A 68 -3.57 10.43 -8.56
CA ARG A 68 -2.23 10.01 -8.98
C ARG A 68 -1.87 8.65 -8.41
N THR A 69 -2.08 8.46 -7.11
CA THR A 69 -1.78 7.21 -6.40
C THR A 69 -2.75 6.10 -6.81
N GLN A 70 -4.02 6.44 -7.08
CA GLN A 70 -4.97 5.51 -7.69
C GLN A 70 -4.46 4.98 -9.05
N GLY A 71 -3.87 5.85 -9.87
CA GLY A 71 -3.30 5.46 -11.17
C GLY A 71 -2.18 4.40 -11.07
N VAL A 72 -1.36 4.45 -10.02
CA VAL A 72 -0.33 3.41 -9.80
C VAL A 72 -0.98 2.09 -9.41
N LEU A 73 -1.94 2.11 -8.48
CA LEU A 73 -2.67 0.90 -8.10
C LEU A 73 -3.41 0.27 -9.30
N GLU A 74 -3.99 1.10 -10.17
CA GLU A 74 -4.62 0.67 -11.42
C GLU A 74 -3.65 -0.03 -12.37
N ALA A 75 -2.39 0.42 -12.43
CA ALA A 75 -1.37 -0.21 -13.25
C ALA A 75 -1.03 -1.63 -12.75
N ILE A 76 -1.07 -1.84 -11.42
CA ILE A 76 -0.78 -3.13 -10.79
C ILE A 76 -1.94 -4.13 -10.94
N ILE A 77 -3.18 -3.70 -10.67
CA ILE A 77 -4.36 -4.60 -10.66
C ILE A 77 -4.95 -4.81 -12.07
N GLY A 78 -4.67 -3.88 -13.00
CA GLY A 78 -5.33 -3.80 -14.29
C GLY A 78 -6.59 -2.93 -14.24
N ARG A 79 -6.76 -2.09 -15.28
CA ARG A 79 -7.76 -1.01 -15.35
C ARG A 79 -9.24 -1.42 -15.21
N ASP A 80 -9.57 -2.70 -15.35
CA ASP A 80 -10.97 -3.16 -15.30
C ASP A 80 -11.53 -3.24 -13.87
N LEU A 81 -10.69 -3.32 -12.82
CA LEU A 81 -11.18 -3.49 -11.44
C LEU A 81 -11.50 -2.17 -10.71
N VAL A 82 -10.87 -1.06 -11.08
CA VAL A 82 -10.89 0.20 -10.30
C VAL A 82 -11.93 1.21 -10.81
N ARG A 83 -12.35 1.12 -12.08
CA ARG A 83 -13.28 2.09 -12.73
C ARG A 83 -14.67 2.23 -12.08
N ALA A 84 -15.00 1.41 -11.08
CA ALA A 84 -16.29 1.47 -10.38
C ALA A 84 -16.37 2.53 -9.26
N SER A 85 -15.26 3.04 -8.72
CA SER A 85 -15.28 3.83 -7.48
C SER A 85 -14.45 5.10 -7.59
N GLY A 86 -14.95 6.14 -8.28
CA GLY A 86 -14.25 7.42 -8.55
C GLY A 86 -13.67 8.20 -7.35
N ARG A 87 -13.75 7.64 -6.14
CA ARG A 87 -13.04 8.02 -4.92
C ARG A 87 -12.73 6.74 -4.14
N MET A 88 -11.44 6.42 -3.97
CA MET A 88 -10.97 5.29 -3.18
C MET A 88 -10.31 5.81 -1.90
N LEU A 89 -10.57 5.18 -0.75
CA LEU A 89 -9.85 5.49 0.48
C LEU A 89 -8.48 4.82 0.47
N TYR A 90 -7.53 5.36 1.22
CA TYR A 90 -6.26 4.68 1.46
C TYR A 90 -6.46 3.30 2.09
N ALA A 91 -7.44 3.14 2.99
CA ALA A 91 -7.82 1.84 3.54
C ALA A 91 -8.25 0.84 2.46
N ASP A 92 -9.05 1.26 1.48
CA ASP A 92 -9.51 0.39 0.39
C ASP A 92 -8.32 -0.04 -0.49
N ALA A 93 -7.46 0.93 -0.83
CA ALA A 93 -6.25 0.69 -1.60
C ALA A 93 -5.29 -0.28 -0.89
N ALA A 94 -5.09 -0.11 0.41
CA ALA A 94 -4.25 -1.00 1.21
C ALA A 94 -4.79 -2.43 1.21
N ARG A 95 -6.11 -2.60 1.34
CA ARG A 95 -6.78 -3.92 1.30
C ARG A 95 -6.65 -4.59 -0.07
N LEU A 96 -6.58 -3.82 -1.16
CA LEU A 96 -6.32 -4.33 -2.50
C LEU A 96 -4.84 -4.64 -2.72
N ALA A 97 -3.93 -3.86 -2.16
CA ALA A 97 -2.48 -4.06 -2.30
C ALA A 97 -1.98 -5.30 -1.53
N MET A 98 -2.57 -5.60 -0.37
CA MET A 98 -2.19 -6.76 0.46
C MET A 98 -2.21 -8.12 -0.27
N PRO A 99 -3.28 -8.53 -0.97
CA PRO A 99 -3.28 -9.78 -1.72
C PRO A 99 -2.29 -9.76 -2.91
N LEU A 100 -2.03 -8.61 -3.52
CA LEU A 100 -1.01 -8.47 -4.59
C LEU A 100 0.41 -8.63 -4.05
N PHE A 101 0.65 -8.14 -2.84
CA PHE A 101 1.87 -8.38 -2.09
C PHE A 101 2.00 -9.86 -1.72
N ALA A 102 0.96 -10.45 -1.14
CA ALA A 102 0.95 -11.85 -0.73
C ALA A 102 1.22 -12.79 -1.92
N ALA A 103 0.62 -12.51 -3.08
CA ALA A 103 0.86 -13.28 -4.31
C ALA A 103 2.31 -13.21 -4.80
N ARG A 104 3.04 -12.13 -4.50
CA ARG A 104 4.47 -11.99 -4.84
C ARG A 104 5.39 -12.69 -3.84
N VAL A 105 4.99 -12.75 -2.56
CA VAL A 105 5.73 -13.46 -1.51
C VAL A 105 5.54 -14.98 -1.63
N ASP A 106 4.31 -15.40 -1.92
CA ASP A 106 3.94 -16.79 -2.12
C ASP A 106 2.93 -16.87 -3.27
N PRO A 107 3.37 -17.18 -4.50
CA PRO A 107 2.47 -17.30 -5.65
C PRO A 107 1.45 -18.43 -5.50
N GLY A 108 1.61 -19.33 -4.51
CA GLY A 108 0.61 -20.33 -4.12
C GLY A 108 -0.50 -19.81 -3.17
N ALA A 109 -0.35 -18.59 -2.63
CA ALA A 109 -1.25 -18.02 -1.62
C ALA A 109 -2.38 -17.14 -2.18
N LEU A 110 -2.53 -17.03 -3.51
CA LEU A 110 -3.65 -16.30 -4.10
C LEU A 110 -4.97 -16.84 -3.52
N PRO A 111 -5.82 -15.98 -2.91
CA PRO A 111 -7.13 -16.43 -2.48
C PRO A 111 -7.88 -16.90 -3.73
N ALA A 112 -8.32 -18.15 -3.71
CA ALA A 112 -9.26 -18.67 -4.69
C ALA A 112 -10.53 -17.84 -4.58
N TYR A 113 -10.67 -16.83 -5.43
CA TYR A 113 -11.93 -16.14 -5.62
C TYR A 113 -12.88 -17.12 -6.33
N PRO A 114 -14.06 -17.42 -5.75
CA PRO A 114 -15.08 -18.24 -6.41
C PRO A 114 -15.71 -17.54 -7.61
#